data_AF-A0A2P7RJC3-F1
#
_entry.id   AF-A0A2P7RJC3-F1
#
_cell.length_a   1.000
_cell.length_b   1.000
_cell.length_c   1.000
_cell.angle_alpha   90.00
_cell.angle_beta   90.00
_cell.angle_gamma   90.00
#
_symmetry.space_group_name_H-M   'P 1'
#
loop_
_entity.id
_entity.type
_entity.pdbx_description
1 polymer ?
#
loop_
_entity_poly.entity_id
_entity_poly.type
_entity_poly.pdbx_seq_one_letter_code
_entity_poly.pdbx_strand_id
1 'polypeptide(L)'
;MDEAEAAPTHIAEGVALAHRRLLADDSIQFDLPTYQQPQPPEWLKPLADFLQWLAPYMIYIFWTTVIAGAAVILLLVILELRGVAWRFPWQRKAEEIVPEKNWRPDAAVAQTLLSEADALAARGEYDEAVHLLLRRSVEDISQRMPHFLRPSLTARDIAGATLLPTLARDAFAEIARIVEAALFARKPVGADGWREARDAYERFAFRNAWA
;
A
#
# COMPACT_ATOMS: atom_id res chain seq x y z
N MET A 1 -73.42 -11.54 14.03
CA MET A 1 -72.40 -12.20 13.18
C MET A 1 -72.02 -11.17 12.14
N ASP A 2 -71.26 -10.14 12.52
CA ASP A 2 -71.00 -8.97 11.66
C ASP A 2 -69.70 -8.21 12.00
N GLU A 3 -68.84 -8.75 12.87
CA GLU A 3 -67.59 -8.06 13.30
C GLU A 3 -66.32 -8.63 12.66
N ALA A 4 -66.41 -9.78 11.97
CA ALA A 4 -65.24 -10.47 11.41
C ALA A 4 -64.87 -10.02 9.99
N GLU A 5 -65.77 -9.35 9.25
CA GLU A 5 -65.57 -9.01 7.84
C GLU A 5 -64.99 -7.60 7.62
N ALA A 6 -65.03 -6.72 8.63
CA ALA A 6 -64.56 -5.32 8.53
C ALA A 6 -63.04 -5.14 8.80
N ALA A 7 -62.40 -6.07 9.50
CA ALA A 7 -60.96 -6.00 9.81
C ALA A 7 -60.01 -6.19 8.60
N PRO A 8 -60.24 -7.14 7.66
CA PRO A 8 -59.31 -7.38 6.54
C PRO A 8 -59.31 -6.24 5.51
N THR A 9 -60.42 -5.54 5.32
CA THR A 9 -60.58 -4.43 4.38
C THR A 9 -59.77 -3.20 4.80
N HIS A 10 -59.76 -2.85 6.09
CA HIS A 10 -58.97 -1.71 6.59
C HIS A 10 -57.45 -1.92 6.43
N ILE A 11 -56.97 -3.16 6.58
CA ILE A 11 -55.56 -3.49 6.33
C ILE A 11 -55.24 -3.40 4.83
N ALA A 12 -56.12 -3.91 3.96
CA ALA A 12 -55.93 -3.81 2.51
C ALA A 12 -55.87 -2.35 2.03
N GLU A 13 -56.72 -1.48 2.57
CA GLU A 13 -56.72 -0.05 2.28
C GLU A 13 -55.45 0.64 2.80
N GLY A 14 -55.00 0.29 4.01
CA GLY A 14 -53.75 0.79 4.58
C GLY A 14 -52.51 0.42 3.77
N VAL A 15 -52.45 -0.84 3.30
CA VAL A 15 -51.36 -1.32 2.42
C VAL A 15 -51.42 -0.61 1.07
N ALA A 16 -52.60 -0.44 0.47
CA ALA A 16 -52.75 0.28 -0.79
C ALA A 16 -52.36 1.77 -0.68
N LEU A 17 -52.56 2.40 0.48
CA LEU A 17 -52.13 3.76 0.76
C LEU A 17 -50.60 3.84 0.94
N ALA A 18 -50.01 2.92 1.70
CA ALA A 18 -48.56 2.83 1.90
C ALA A 18 -47.82 2.56 0.58
N HIS A 19 -48.34 1.66 -0.25
CA HIS A 19 -47.79 1.37 -1.58
C HIS A 19 -47.84 2.59 -2.50
N ARG A 20 -48.94 3.36 -2.50
CA ARG A 20 -49.02 4.62 -3.27
C ARG A 20 -48.04 5.67 -2.78
N ARG A 21 -47.82 5.78 -1.45
CA ARG A 21 -46.81 6.70 -0.90
C ARG A 21 -45.40 6.30 -1.31
N LEU A 22 -45.11 5.00 -1.32
CA LEU A 22 -43.80 4.48 -1.72
C LEU A 22 -43.54 4.75 -3.21
N LEU A 23 -44.51 4.50 -4.09
CA LEU A 23 -44.39 4.81 -5.52
C LEU A 23 -44.31 6.31 -5.85
N ALA A 24 -44.83 7.17 -4.97
CA ALA A 24 -44.78 8.63 -5.12
C ALA A 24 -43.55 9.26 -4.44
N ASP A 25 -42.69 8.46 -3.81
CA ASP A 25 -41.48 8.94 -3.16
C ASP A 25 -40.36 9.14 -4.20
N ASP A 26 -40.14 10.39 -4.59
CA ASP A 26 -39.10 10.77 -5.54
C ASP A 26 -37.66 10.51 -5.04
N SER A 27 -37.47 10.17 -3.76
CA SER A 27 -36.16 9.72 -3.24
C SER A 27 -35.83 8.28 -3.62
N ILE A 28 -36.82 7.51 -4.06
CA ILE A 28 -36.66 6.10 -4.44
C ILE A 28 -36.76 5.97 -5.96
N GLN A 29 -35.67 5.57 -6.58
CA GLN A 29 -35.61 5.28 -7.99
C GLN A 29 -36.26 3.91 -8.28
N PHE A 30 -37.46 3.91 -8.88
CA PHE A 30 -38.16 2.69 -9.31
C PHE A 30 -37.84 2.25 -10.74
N ASP A 31 -37.26 3.15 -11.55
CA ASP A 31 -36.95 2.89 -12.95
C ASP A 31 -35.45 3.00 -13.20
N LEU A 32 -34.88 2.08 -13.96
CA LEU A 32 -33.46 2.13 -14.34
C LEU A 32 -33.34 2.99 -15.61
N PRO A 33 -32.61 4.11 -15.59
CA PRO A 33 -32.42 4.90 -16.80
C PRO A 33 -31.70 4.06 -17.84
N THR A 34 -32.25 4.04 -19.05
CA THR A 34 -31.58 3.43 -20.21
C THR A 34 -30.23 4.10 -20.41
N TYR A 35 -29.16 3.30 -20.39
CA TYR A 35 -27.80 3.79 -20.64
C TYR A 35 -27.72 4.47 -22.02
N GLN A 36 -27.41 5.77 -22.02
CA GLN A 36 -27.07 6.50 -23.23
C GLN A 36 -25.55 6.50 -23.40
N GLN A 37 -25.06 6.05 -24.56
CA GLN A 37 -23.63 6.14 -24.85
C GLN A 37 -23.22 7.63 -24.88
N PRO A 38 -22.30 8.07 -24.00
CA PRO A 38 -21.81 9.43 -24.05
C PRO A 38 -21.09 9.64 -25.39
N GLN A 39 -21.39 10.75 -26.07
CA GLN A 39 -20.62 11.12 -27.25
C GLN A 39 -19.17 11.38 -26.82
N PRO A 40 -18.17 10.95 -27.62
CA PRO A 40 -16.78 11.18 -27.27
C PRO A 40 -16.54 12.69 -27.17
N PRO A 41 -15.90 13.17 -26.09
CA PRO A 41 -15.67 14.59 -25.88
C PRO A 41 -14.85 15.20 -27.03
N GLU A 42 -15.13 16.47 -27.36
CA GLU A 42 -14.55 17.17 -28.51
C GLU A 42 -13.01 17.17 -28.53
N TRP A 43 -12.36 17.15 -27.37
CA TRP A 43 -10.89 17.11 -27.27
C TRP A 43 -10.28 15.78 -27.74
N LEU A 44 -11.05 14.68 -27.79
CA LEU A 44 -10.59 13.38 -28.27
C LEU A 44 -10.59 13.26 -29.80
N LYS A 45 -11.39 14.06 -30.50
CA LYS A 45 -11.45 14.07 -31.97
C LYS A 45 -10.08 14.25 -32.62
N PRO A 46 -9.25 15.26 -32.27
CA PRO A 46 -7.94 15.42 -32.89
C PRO A 46 -6.98 14.26 -32.63
N LEU A 47 -7.08 13.62 -31.45
CA LEU A 47 -6.29 12.44 -31.13
C LEU A 47 -6.74 11.22 -31.96
N ALA A 48 -8.06 11.01 -32.07
CA ALA A 48 -8.62 9.92 -32.87
C ALA A 48 -8.26 10.06 -34.35
N ASP A 49 -8.35 11.28 -34.90
CA ASP A 49 -7.98 11.57 -36.29
C ASP A 49 -6.48 11.31 -36.53
N PHE A 50 -5.62 11.70 -35.60
CA PHE A 50 -4.19 11.39 -35.65
C PHE A 50 -3.91 9.89 -35.60
N LEU A 51 -4.58 9.15 -34.71
CA LEU A 51 -4.43 7.69 -34.62
C LEU A 51 -4.94 6.99 -35.89
N GLN A 52 -6.03 7.45 -36.48
CA GLN A 52 -6.56 6.92 -37.75
C GLN A 52 -5.59 7.18 -38.91
N TRP A 53 -4.96 8.36 -38.95
CA TRP A 53 -3.91 8.66 -39.91
C TRP A 53 -2.67 7.79 -39.71
N LEU A 54 -2.32 7.46 -38.46
CA LEU A 54 -1.18 6.61 -38.13
C LEU A 54 -1.47 5.10 -38.28
N ALA A 55 -2.73 4.68 -38.24
CA ALA A 55 -3.18 3.29 -38.32
C ALA A 55 -2.54 2.49 -39.49
N PRO A 56 -2.49 2.98 -40.75
CA PRO A 56 -1.83 2.25 -41.82
C PRO A 56 -0.30 2.10 -41.63
N TYR A 57 0.31 3.00 -40.86
CA TYR A 57 1.75 2.95 -40.56
C TYR A 57 2.10 2.08 -39.36
N MET A 58 1.15 1.80 -38.46
CA MET A 58 1.37 0.96 -37.28
C MET A 58 1.92 -0.42 -37.63
N ILE A 59 1.48 -1.02 -38.74
CA ILE A 59 1.97 -2.33 -39.19
C ILE A 59 3.46 -2.25 -39.52
N TYR A 60 3.88 -1.21 -40.26
CA TYR A 60 5.29 -1.02 -40.60
C TYR A 60 6.13 -0.68 -39.37
N ILE A 61 5.64 0.16 -38.46
CA ILE A 61 6.32 0.50 -37.20
C ILE A 61 6.48 -0.75 -36.32
N PHE A 62 5.44 -1.58 -36.23
CA PHE A 62 5.46 -2.85 -35.50
C PHE A 62 6.53 -3.77 -36.06
N TRP A 63 6.50 -4.08 -37.36
CA TRP A 63 7.49 -4.96 -37.97
C TRP A 63 8.90 -4.39 -37.94
N THR A 64 9.06 -3.07 -38.09
CA THR A 64 10.36 -2.40 -37.94
C THR A 64 10.90 -2.61 -36.52
N THR A 65 10.05 -2.46 -35.51
CA THR A 65 10.43 -2.68 -34.10
C THR A 65 10.77 -4.14 -33.82
N VAL A 66 9.98 -5.08 -34.36
CA VAL A 66 10.26 -6.53 -34.23
C VAL A 66 11.58 -6.90 -34.89
N ILE A 67 11.83 -6.42 -36.12
CA ILE A 67 13.07 -6.67 -36.85
C ILE A 67 14.27 -6.05 -36.11
N ALA A 68 14.13 -4.81 -35.63
CA ALA A 68 15.17 -4.16 -34.83
C ALA A 68 15.46 -4.93 -33.54
N GLY A 69 14.42 -5.38 -32.82
CA GLY A 69 14.56 -6.20 -31.61
C GLY A 69 15.23 -7.54 -31.91
N ALA A 70 14.83 -8.23 -32.97
CA ALA A 70 15.45 -9.48 -33.41
C ALA A 70 16.92 -9.28 -33.80
N ALA A 71 17.25 -8.19 -34.49
CA ALA A 71 18.62 -7.83 -34.85
C ALA A 71 19.48 -7.55 -33.61
N VAL A 72 18.93 -6.86 -32.60
CA VAL A 72 19.61 -6.64 -31.30
C VAL A 72 19.85 -7.97 -30.58
N ILE A 73 18.85 -8.85 -30.51
CA ILE A 73 19.02 -10.17 -29.89
C ILE A 73 20.08 -10.99 -30.63
N LEU A 74 20.04 -11.01 -31.96
CA LEU A 74 21.03 -11.71 -32.78
C LEU A 74 22.44 -11.15 -32.55
N LEU A 75 22.57 -9.83 -32.49
CA LEU A 75 23.83 -9.15 -32.17
C LEU A 75 24.34 -9.56 -30.77
N LEU A 76 23.48 -9.57 -29.75
CA LEU A 76 23.83 -10.02 -28.41
C LEU A 76 24.29 -11.48 -28.38
N VAL A 77 23.61 -12.38 -29.10
CA VAL A 77 24.01 -13.79 -29.22
C VAL A 77 25.37 -13.94 -29.89
N ILE A 78 25.64 -13.19 -30.97
CA ILE A 78 26.94 -13.21 -31.65
C ILE A 78 28.06 -12.69 -30.74
N LEU A 79 27.79 -11.66 -29.95
CA LEU A 79 28.74 -11.08 -29.00
C LEU A 79 29.07 -12.05 -27.86
N GLU A 80 28.05 -12.73 -27.32
CA GLU A 80 28.19 -13.77 -26.30
C GLU A 80 29.04 -14.94 -26.83
N LEU A 81 28.75 -15.43 -28.04
CA LEU A 81 29.52 -16.52 -28.67
C LEU A 81 30.98 -16.15 -28.96
N ARG A 82 31.30 -14.86 -29.13
CA ARG A 82 32.67 -14.37 -29.30
C ARG A 82 33.44 -14.19 -27.99
N GLY A 83 32.85 -14.55 -26.85
CA GLY A 83 33.49 -14.42 -25.53
C GLY A 83 33.82 -12.97 -25.17
N VAL A 84 33.18 -12.01 -25.83
CA VAL A 84 33.34 -10.59 -25.51
C VAL A 84 32.53 -10.37 -24.24
N ALA A 85 33.23 -10.34 -23.10
CA ALA A 85 32.65 -10.02 -21.80
C ALA A 85 32.15 -8.56 -21.79
N TRP A 86 31.02 -8.31 -22.45
CA TRP A 86 30.39 -7.00 -22.52
C TRP A 86 29.71 -6.73 -21.19
N ARG A 87 30.47 -6.19 -20.23
CA ARG A 87 29.92 -5.68 -18.97
C ARG A 87 29.16 -4.41 -19.30
N PHE A 88 27.84 -4.51 -19.49
CA PHE A 88 26.99 -3.33 -19.65
C PHE A 88 27.09 -2.43 -18.40
N PRO A 89 27.17 -1.10 -18.55
CA PRO A 89 27.27 -0.18 -17.39
C PRO A 89 26.02 -0.19 -16.50
N TRP A 90 24.86 -0.60 -17.03
CA TRP A 90 23.64 -0.86 -16.24
C TRP A 90 23.62 -2.26 -15.60
N GLN A 91 24.53 -3.15 -15.98
CA GLN A 91 24.88 -4.37 -15.27
C GLN A 91 26.02 -4.10 -14.27
N ARG A 92 26.04 -2.90 -13.65
CA ARG A 92 26.22 -2.90 -12.21
C ARG A 92 25.10 -3.77 -11.67
N LYS A 93 25.36 -5.09 -11.66
CA LYS A 93 24.78 -6.07 -10.75
C LYS A 93 24.57 -5.25 -9.49
N ALA A 94 23.31 -5.08 -9.08
CA ALA A 94 22.99 -4.63 -7.74
C ALA A 94 24.05 -5.29 -6.89
N GLU A 95 24.97 -4.46 -6.38
CA GLU A 95 26.14 -4.93 -5.68
C GLU A 95 25.54 -5.95 -4.75
N GLU A 96 25.86 -7.22 -5.02
CA GLU A 96 25.35 -8.32 -4.23
C GLU A 96 25.74 -7.86 -2.87
N ILE A 97 24.74 -7.44 -2.08
CA ILE A 97 24.98 -6.77 -0.81
C ILE A 97 25.62 -7.90 -0.05
N VAL A 98 26.95 -7.96 -0.13
CA VAL A 98 27.78 -8.72 0.77
C VAL A 98 27.19 -8.25 2.08
N PRO A 99 26.54 -9.15 2.83
CA PRO A 99 25.91 -8.73 4.06
C PRO A 99 27.04 -8.11 4.85
N GLU A 100 27.06 -6.79 4.92
CA GLU A 100 27.82 -6.08 5.92
C GLU A 100 27.18 -6.61 7.18
N LYS A 101 27.86 -7.58 7.77
CA LYS A 101 27.30 -8.59 8.67
C LYS A 101 26.80 -7.98 9.99
N ASN A 102 26.77 -6.65 10.09
CA ASN A 102 26.54 -5.85 11.27
C ASN A 102 26.00 -4.43 10.96
N TRP A 103 25.25 -4.18 9.86
CA TRP A 103 24.56 -2.89 9.78
C TRP A 103 23.57 -2.79 10.94
N ARG A 104 23.66 -1.75 11.76
CA ARG A 104 22.76 -1.48 12.88
C ARG A 104 22.48 0.02 12.90
N PRO A 105 21.29 0.46 13.33
CA PRO A 105 21.03 1.87 13.60
C PRO A 105 22.12 2.44 14.51
N ASP A 106 22.47 3.72 14.33
CA ASP A 106 23.48 4.39 15.15
C ASP A 106 23.11 4.26 16.64
N ALA A 107 23.94 3.56 17.40
CA ALA A 107 23.67 3.23 18.78
C ALA A 107 23.55 4.47 19.67
N ALA A 108 24.25 5.55 19.36
CA ALA A 108 24.15 6.81 20.10
C ALA A 108 22.79 7.48 19.82
N VAL A 109 22.35 7.48 18.56
CA VAL A 109 21.05 8.04 18.17
C VAL A 109 19.90 7.22 18.76
N ALA A 110 19.99 5.89 18.70
CA ALA A 110 18.99 4.98 19.28
C ALA A 110 18.88 5.15 20.80
N GLN A 111 19.99 5.37 21.51
CA GLN A 111 19.97 5.64 22.96
C GLN A 111 19.34 7.00 23.28
N THR A 112 19.70 8.06 22.55
CA THR A 112 19.07 9.38 22.73
C THR A 112 17.56 9.28 22.49
N LEU A 113 17.13 8.61 21.42
CA LEU A 113 15.72 8.42 21.12
C LEU A 113 14.98 7.61 22.21
N LEU A 114 15.60 6.54 22.72
CA LEU A 114 15.04 5.78 23.85
C LEU A 114 14.87 6.67 25.08
N SER A 115 15.84 7.55 25.38
CA SER A 115 15.73 8.49 26.50
C SER A 115 14.60 9.51 26.32
N GLU A 116 14.36 9.98 25.09
CA GLU A 116 13.23 10.86 24.77
C GLU A 116 11.89 10.13 24.93
N ALA A 117 11.81 8.88 24.45
CA ALA A 117 10.62 8.05 24.59
C ALA A 117 10.34 7.69 26.06
N ASP A 118 11.38 7.36 26.84
CA ASP A 118 11.27 7.14 28.29
C ASP A 118 10.79 8.41 29.02
N ALA A 119 11.21 9.60 28.58
CA ALA A 119 10.75 10.88 29.15
C ALA A 119 9.27 11.17 28.86
N LEU A 120 8.76 10.78 27.68
CA LEU A 120 7.33 10.84 27.35
C LEU A 120 6.53 9.85 28.20
N ALA A 121 7.01 8.61 28.31
CA ALA A 121 6.38 7.58 29.13
C ALA A 121 6.32 7.98 30.62
N ALA A 122 7.35 8.66 31.14
CA ALA A 122 7.37 9.17 32.51
C ALA A 122 6.29 10.22 32.80
N ARG A 123 5.77 10.91 31.77
CA ARG A 123 4.65 11.85 31.87
C ARG A 123 3.29 11.16 31.73
N GLY A 124 3.28 9.85 31.50
CA GLY A 124 2.07 9.07 31.19
C GLY A 124 1.65 9.14 29.73
N GLU A 125 2.47 9.75 28.86
CA GLU A 125 2.21 9.89 27.41
C GLU A 125 2.70 8.64 26.66
N TYR A 126 2.16 7.47 27.00
CA TYR A 126 2.61 6.19 26.43
C TYR A 126 2.31 6.06 24.94
N ASP A 127 1.18 6.59 24.48
CA ASP A 127 0.80 6.56 23.06
C ASP A 127 1.87 7.28 22.22
N GLU A 128 2.23 8.49 22.62
CA GLU A 128 3.27 9.30 21.94
C GLU A 128 4.65 8.64 22.02
N ALA A 129 5.00 8.04 23.17
CA ALA A 129 6.26 7.32 23.33
C ALA A 129 6.38 6.17 22.33
N VAL A 130 5.34 5.35 22.17
CA VAL A 130 5.35 4.25 21.20
C VAL A 130 5.31 4.76 19.75
N HIS A 131 4.51 5.80 19.46
CA HIS A 131 4.47 6.42 18.14
C HIS A 131 5.84 6.95 17.71
N LEU A 132 6.62 7.53 18.63
CA LEU A 132 7.98 7.98 18.40
C LEU A 132 8.91 6.82 18.00
N LEU A 133 8.82 5.67 18.69
CA LEU A 133 9.59 4.47 18.35
C LEU A 133 9.21 3.93 16.96
N LEU A 134 7.91 3.90 16.62
CA LEU A 134 7.45 3.44 15.30
C LEU A 134 8.01 4.33 14.19
N ARG A 135 7.88 5.66 14.34
CA ARG A 135 8.36 6.62 13.35
C ARG A 135 9.87 6.50 13.14
N ARG A 136 10.62 6.35 14.23
CA ARG A 136 12.07 6.15 14.13
C ARG A 136 12.41 4.84 13.41
N SER A 137 11.70 3.76 13.71
CA SER A 137 11.94 2.48 13.06
C SER A 137 11.70 2.54 11.56
N VAL A 138 10.65 3.25 11.11
CA VAL A 138 10.39 3.52 9.68
C VAL A 138 11.52 4.33 9.04
N GLU A 139 12.03 5.34 9.73
CA GLU A 139 13.16 6.15 9.25
C GLU A 139 14.44 5.30 9.09
N ASP A 140 14.75 4.45 10.07
CA ASP A 140 15.91 3.54 9.99
C ASP A 140 15.76 2.54 8.82
N ILE A 141 14.55 2.01 8.58
CA ILE A 141 14.25 1.18 7.40
C ILE A 141 14.43 1.97 6.10
N SER A 142 13.96 3.21 6.05
CA SER A 142 14.07 4.11 4.90
C SER A 142 15.52 4.36 4.51
N GLN A 143 16.36 4.66 5.49
CA GLN A 143 17.78 4.92 5.26
C GLN A 143 18.52 3.68 4.74
N ARG A 144 18.15 2.49 5.22
CA ARG A 144 18.76 1.24 4.77
C ARG A 144 18.26 0.77 3.40
N MET A 145 16.98 0.99 3.12
CA MET A 145 16.28 0.49 1.93
C MET A 145 15.45 1.60 1.26
N PRO A 146 16.11 2.62 0.66
CA PRO A 146 15.43 3.81 0.14
C PRO A 146 14.46 3.52 -1.02
N HIS A 147 14.64 2.40 -1.74
CA HIS A 147 13.76 2.00 -2.83
C HIS A 147 12.63 1.05 -2.40
N PHE A 148 12.66 0.56 -1.17
CA PHE A 148 11.66 -0.35 -0.63
C PHE A 148 10.43 0.40 -0.13
N LEU A 149 10.63 1.48 0.65
CA LEU A 149 9.52 2.24 1.20
C LEU A 149 8.87 3.13 0.15
N ARG A 150 7.54 3.02 0.03
CA ARG A 150 6.70 3.92 -0.77
C ARG A 150 5.75 4.67 0.15
N PRO A 151 5.36 5.92 -0.19
CA PRO A 151 4.43 6.70 0.64
C PRO A 151 3.08 6.02 0.89
N SER A 152 2.69 5.05 0.06
CA SER A 152 1.43 4.31 0.19
C SER A 152 1.47 3.14 1.17
N LEU A 153 2.65 2.77 1.69
CA LEU A 153 2.78 1.61 2.57
C LEU A 153 2.35 1.96 4.00
N THR A 154 1.51 1.10 4.59
CA THR A 154 1.15 1.17 6.00
C THR A 154 2.20 0.49 6.88
N ALA A 155 2.15 0.74 8.19
CA ALA A 155 3.01 0.03 9.15
C ALA A 155 2.82 -1.49 9.05
N ARG A 156 1.58 -1.96 8.89
CA ARG A 156 1.28 -3.37 8.62
C ARG A 156 1.90 -3.92 7.34
N ASP A 157 1.88 -3.15 6.25
CA ASP A 157 2.48 -3.59 4.98
C ASP A 157 4.00 -3.72 5.10
N ILE A 158 4.63 -2.77 5.79
CA ILE A 158 6.08 -2.79 6.07
C ILE A 158 6.42 -4.00 6.96
N ALA A 159 5.61 -4.27 7.97
CA ALA A 159 5.75 -5.43 8.86
C ALA A 159 5.57 -6.79 8.16
N GLY A 160 4.89 -6.82 7.00
CA GLY A 160 4.72 -8.02 6.18
C GLY A 160 5.83 -8.25 5.15
N ALA A 161 6.79 -7.33 5.01
CA ALA A 161 7.71 -7.37 3.90
C ALA A 161 8.82 -8.43 4.05
N THR A 162 8.88 -9.36 3.09
CA THR A 162 9.90 -10.43 3.05
C THR A 162 11.31 -9.93 2.75
N LEU A 163 11.43 -8.69 2.27
CA LEU A 163 12.71 -8.00 2.02
C LEU A 163 13.44 -7.62 3.33
N LEU A 164 12.72 -7.51 4.44
CA LEU A 164 13.32 -7.23 5.75
C LEU A 164 13.86 -8.52 6.38
N PRO A 165 15.05 -8.48 7.02
CA PRO A 165 15.52 -9.57 7.86
C PRO A 165 14.47 -9.98 8.89
N THR A 166 14.31 -11.28 9.12
CA THR A 166 13.21 -11.82 9.93
C THR A 166 13.17 -11.22 11.34
N LEU A 167 14.32 -11.07 12.00
CA LEU A 167 14.37 -10.49 13.36
C LEU A 167 13.94 -9.01 13.39
N ALA A 168 14.37 -8.22 12.41
CA ALA A 168 13.97 -6.81 12.29
C ALA A 168 12.47 -6.68 11.94
N ARG A 169 11.99 -7.54 11.02
CA ARG A 169 10.58 -7.59 10.64
C ARG A 169 9.68 -7.92 11.83
N ASP A 170 10.03 -8.95 12.61
CA ASP A 170 9.21 -9.40 13.73
C ASP A 170 9.18 -8.35 14.85
N ALA A 171 10.33 -7.74 15.17
CA ALA A 171 10.42 -6.66 16.14
C ALA A 171 9.62 -5.41 15.70
N PHE A 172 9.70 -5.03 14.43
CA PHE A 172 8.91 -3.92 13.88
C PHE A 172 7.41 -4.22 13.88
N ALA A 173 7.01 -5.46 13.56
CA ALA A 173 5.62 -5.90 13.54
C ALA A 173 4.97 -5.79 14.93
N GLU A 174 5.72 -6.07 15.99
CA GLU A 174 5.26 -5.95 17.37
C GLU A 174 4.96 -4.50 17.75
N ILE A 175 5.88 -3.56 17.43
CA ILE A 175 5.68 -2.12 17.63
C ILE A 175 4.46 -1.64 16.83
N ALA A 176 4.39 -2.00 15.55
CA ALA A 176 3.28 -1.62 14.67
C ALA A 176 1.93 -2.10 15.21
N ARG A 177 1.84 -3.35 15.69
CA ARG A 177 0.62 -3.91 16.28
C ARG A 177 0.15 -3.14 17.51
N ILE A 178 1.08 -2.72 18.39
CA ILE A 178 0.75 -1.95 19.60
C ILE A 178 0.19 -0.58 19.22
N VAL A 179 0.85 0.12 18.29
CA VAL A 179 0.40 1.42 17.78
C VAL A 179 -0.96 1.31 17.08
N GLU A 180 -1.14 0.32 16.22
CA GLU A 180 -2.40 0.12 15.49
C GLU A 180 -3.56 -0.21 16.44
N ALA A 181 -3.31 -0.98 17.50
CA ALA A 181 -4.33 -1.23 18.52
C ALA A 181 -4.73 0.06 19.25
N ALA A 182 -3.77 0.94 19.55
CA ALA A 182 -4.07 2.23 20.17
C ALA A 182 -4.86 3.15 19.24
N LEU A 183 -4.39 3.28 18.00
CA LEU A 183 -4.97 4.18 17.01
C LEU A 183 -6.37 3.72 16.54
N PHE A 184 -6.55 2.42 16.27
CA PHE A 184 -7.77 1.90 15.65
C PHE A 184 -8.75 1.25 16.63
N ALA A 185 -8.26 0.63 17.71
CA ALA A 185 -9.14 -0.07 18.66
C ALA A 185 -9.56 0.80 19.86
N ARG A 186 -9.17 2.10 19.89
CA ARG A 186 -9.37 3.01 21.04
C ARG A 186 -8.90 2.40 22.38
N LYS A 187 -7.86 1.58 22.34
CA LYS A 187 -7.23 0.99 23.52
C LYS A 187 -5.95 1.75 23.81
N PRO A 188 -5.93 2.73 24.74
CA PRO A 188 -4.73 3.51 25.00
C PRO A 188 -3.57 2.58 25.39
N VAL A 189 -2.37 2.92 24.95
CA VAL A 189 -1.16 2.21 25.37
C VAL A 189 -1.02 2.42 26.88
N GLY A 190 -1.03 1.33 27.64
CA GLY A 190 -0.68 1.34 29.06
C GLY A 190 0.83 1.15 29.27
N ALA A 191 1.27 1.23 30.52
CA ALA A 191 2.66 0.96 30.89
C ALA A 191 3.17 -0.41 30.40
N ASP A 192 2.30 -1.42 30.34
CA ASP A 192 2.64 -2.74 29.82
C ASP A 192 2.91 -2.70 28.30
N GLY A 193 2.04 -2.05 27.52
CA GLY A 193 2.22 -1.89 26.08
C GLY A 193 3.43 -1.02 25.74
N TRP A 194 3.73 -0.02 26.57
CA TRP A 194 4.96 0.76 26.46
C TRP A 194 6.21 -0.12 26.62
N ARG A 195 6.29 -0.94 27.68
CA ARG A 195 7.44 -1.83 27.90
C ARG A 195 7.63 -2.84 26.78
N GLU A 196 6.53 -3.40 26.27
CA GLU A 196 6.55 -4.33 25.12
C GLU A 196 7.12 -3.64 23.87
N ALA A 197 6.64 -2.44 23.53
CA ALA A 197 7.15 -1.67 22.40
C ALA A 197 8.63 -1.27 22.57
N ARG A 198 9.03 -0.89 23.79
CA ARG A 198 10.41 -0.51 24.10
C ARG A 198 11.38 -1.68 23.92
N ASP A 199 11.03 -2.86 24.44
CA ASP A 199 11.83 -4.08 24.29
C ASP A 199 11.88 -4.55 22.82
N ALA A 200 10.77 -4.41 22.08
CA ALA A 200 10.76 -4.65 20.64
C ALA A 200 11.71 -3.70 19.88
N TYR A 201 11.73 -2.40 20.22
CA TYR A 201 12.65 -1.45 19.60
C TYR A 201 14.12 -1.76 19.95
N GLU A 202 14.41 -2.16 21.18
CA GLU A 202 15.76 -2.59 21.57
C GLU A 202 16.22 -3.82 20.78
N ARG A 203 15.33 -4.79 20.51
CA ARG A 203 15.62 -5.91 19.62
C ARG A 203 15.97 -5.42 18.21
N PHE A 204 15.12 -4.54 17.67
CA PHE A 204 15.28 -3.96 16.34
C PHE A 204 16.60 -3.17 16.18
N ALA A 205 16.99 -2.37 17.17
CA ALA A 205 18.18 -1.52 17.11
C ALA A 205 19.48 -2.25 17.49
N PHE A 206 19.43 -3.14 18.50
CA PHE A 206 20.65 -3.66 19.14
C PHE A 206 20.88 -5.18 19.04
N ARG A 207 19.95 -6.03 18.62
CA ARG A 207 20.17 -7.50 18.67
C ARG A 207 20.63 -8.11 17.35
N ASN A 208 21.47 -7.40 16.59
CA ASN A 208 21.87 -7.79 15.23
C ASN A 208 20.64 -8.13 14.36
N ALA A 209 19.52 -7.42 14.56
CA ALA A 209 18.27 -7.71 13.87
C ALA A 209 18.36 -7.54 12.35
N TRP A 210 19.40 -6.86 11.91
CA TRP A 210 19.70 -6.48 10.55
C TRP A 210 20.86 -7.27 9.92
N ALA A 211 21.32 -8.33 10.61
CA ALA A 211 22.37 -9.23 10.14
C ALA A 211 21.86 -10.27 9.13
#